data_AF-A0A1C0SPJ5-F1
#
_entry.id   AF-A0A1C0SPJ5-F1
#
_cell.length_a   1.000
_cell.length_b   1.000
_cell.length_c   1.000
_cell.angle_alpha   90.00
_cell.angle_beta   90.00
_cell.angle_gamma   90.00
#
_symmetry.space_group_name_H-M   'P 1'
#
loop_
_entity.id
_entity.type
_entity.pdbx_description
1 polymer ?
#
loop_
_entity_poly.entity_id
_entity_poly.type
_entity_poly.pdbx_seq_one_letter_code
_entity_poly.pdbx_strand_id
1 'polypeptide(L)'
;MKAKIETPIDLKDLSKVEIEEIPLPPQEMWGELNNTESSTSAPSVTVEEFASSAGPVASEAILDFVGSNHIRTVQLAHKFRFNGELVETVTIKRLTIGQVSTFIQEHADKPFTTFDVYAVMTGLSASVLRGLIDEDGDLVTDAAYSFLPLALRPDAEPAAT
;
A
#
# COMPACT_ATOMS: atom_id res chain seq x y z
N MET A 1 8.30 -43.32 -12.74
CA MET A 1 8.44 -42.79 -11.36
C MET A 1 7.06 -42.31 -10.91
N LYS A 2 6.63 -42.63 -9.70
CA LYS A 2 5.27 -42.35 -9.19
C LYS A 2 5.30 -41.10 -8.30
N ALA A 3 4.37 -40.17 -8.48
CA ALA A 3 4.19 -39.03 -7.58
C ALA A 3 3.10 -39.37 -6.55
N LYS A 4 3.37 -39.07 -5.28
CA LYS A 4 2.47 -39.33 -4.15
C LYS A 4 1.87 -37.99 -3.72
N ILE A 5 0.55 -37.86 -3.73
CA ILE A 5 -0.16 -36.64 -3.34
C ILE A 5 -1.01 -37.00 -2.13
N GLU A 6 -0.82 -36.28 -1.02
CA GLU A 6 -1.53 -36.50 0.24
C GLU A 6 -2.60 -35.42 0.38
N THR A 7 -3.87 -35.81 0.38
CA THR A 7 -5.00 -34.89 0.57
C THR A 7 -5.78 -35.31 1.80
N PRO A 8 -5.87 -34.48 2.86
CA PRO A 8 -6.56 -34.85 4.10
C PRO A 8 -8.08 -34.86 3.90
N ILE A 9 -8.74 -35.92 4.36
CA ILE A 9 -10.19 -36.13 4.19
C ILE A 9 -11.01 -35.36 5.24
N ASP A 10 -10.41 -34.99 6.38
CA ASP A 10 -11.13 -34.41 7.51
C ASP A 10 -10.45 -33.11 8.00
N LEU A 11 -11.19 -32.01 8.05
CA LEU A 11 -10.65 -30.66 8.31
C LEU A 11 -10.19 -30.45 9.77
N LYS A 12 -10.37 -31.45 10.65
CA LYS A 12 -9.89 -31.40 12.05
C LYS A 12 -8.91 -32.50 12.44
N ASP A 13 -8.66 -33.50 11.59
CA ASP A 13 -7.62 -34.50 11.83
C ASP A 13 -6.86 -34.83 10.55
N LEU A 14 -5.71 -34.16 10.40
CA LEU A 14 -4.86 -34.18 9.21
C LEU A 14 -4.14 -35.53 8.97
N SER A 15 -4.35 -36.52 9.85
CA SER A 15 -3.65 -37.82 9.81
C SER A 15 -4.38 -38.87 8.97
N LYS A 16 -5.61 -38.60 8.53
CA LYS A 16 -6.38 -39.49 7.64
C LYS A 16 -6.36 -38.97 6.20
N VAL A 17 -5.57 -39.65 5.39
CA VAL A 17 -5.39 -39.38 3.95
C VAL A 17 -5.75 -40.65 3.17
N GLU A 18 -6.65 -40.54 2.20
CA GLU A 18 -6.96 -41.61 1.24
C GLU A 18 -6.14 -41.37 -0.02
N ILE A 19 -5.45 -42.41 -0.46
CA ILE A 19 -4.48 -42.34 -1.56
C ILE A 19 -5.17 -42.92 -2.79
N GLU A 20 -5.60 -42.06 -3.70
CA GLU A 20 -6.13 -42.46 -5.01
C GLU A 20 -5.05 -42.35 -6.09
N GLU A 21 -4.87 -43.40 -6.89
CA GLU A 21 -3.78 -43.53 -7.88
C GLU A 21 -4.29 -43.12 -9.27
N ILE A 22 -4.01 -41.88 -9.69
CA ILE A 22 -4.41 -41.36 -11.01
C ILE A 22 -3.33 -41.75 -12.05
N PRO A 23 -3.71 -42.32 -13.22
CA PRO A 23 -2.74 -42.63 -14.26
C PRO A 23 -2.15 -41.37 -14.89
N LEU A 24 -0.83 -41.34 -15.03
CA LEU A 24 -0.10 -40.26 -15.70
C LEU A 24 -0.48 -40.21 -17.19
N PRO A 25 -0.59 -39.00 -17.77
CA PRO A 25 -0.78 -38.87 -19.21
C PRO A 25 0.42 -39.46 -19.97
N PRO A 26 0.19 -40.04 -21.15
CA PRO A 26 1.23 -40.69 -21.96
C PRO A 26 2.39 -39.72 -22.25
N GLN A 27 3.62 -40.24 -22.17
CA GLN A 27 4.87 -39.47 -22.24
C GLN A 27 5.08 -38.71 -23.56
N GLU A 28 4.34 -39.06 -24.62
CA GLU A 28 4.36 -38.32 -25.89
C GLU A 28 3.92 -36.85 -25.74
N MET A 29 3.05 -36.53 -24.78
CA MET A 29 2.58 -35.15 -24.56
C MET A 29 3.50 -34.28 -23.69
N TRP A 30 4.68 -34.79 -23.32
CA TRP A 30 5.62 -34.09 -22.44
C TRP A 30 6.68 -33.30 -23.23
N GLY A 31 6.80 -33.52 -24.54
CA GLY A 31 7.81 -32.90 -25.40
C GLY A 31 7.54 -31.43 -25.74
N GLU A 32 6.29 -30.98 -25.68
CA GLU A 32 5.88 -29.62 -26.07
C GLU A 32 6.11 -28.55 -24.99
N LEU A 33 6.64 -28.94 -23.81
CA LEU A 33 6.93 -28.03 -22.68
C LEU A 33 8.43 -27.71 -22.48
N ASN A 34 9.30 -28.03 -23.44
CA ASN A 34 10.73 -27.72 -23.37
C ASN A 34 11.04 -26.31 -23.92
N ASN A 35 11.05 -25.30 -23.06
CA ASN A 35 11.48 -23.92 -23.38
C ASN A 35 13.00 -23.71 -23.17
N THR A 36 13.80 -24.65 -23.67
CA THR A 36 15.27 -24.68 -23.62
C THR A 36 15.73 -25.44 -24.87
N GLU A 37 16.38 -24.90 -25.91
CA GLU A 37 17.11 -23.67 -26.12
C GLU A 37 17.18 -23.38 -27.65
N SER A 38 17.18 -22.11 -28.06
CA SER A 38 17.94 -21.65 -29.22
C SER A 38 18.98 -20.66 -28.72
N SER A 39 20.17 -21.17 -28.42
CA SER A 39 21.35 -20.43 -27.99
C SER A 39 22.41 -20.44 -29.09
N THR A 40 22.68 -19.29 -29.70
CA THR A 40 23.88 -18.94 -30.50
C THR A 40 23.80 -17.41 -30.71
N SER A 41 24.68 -16.50 -30.25
CA SER A 41 26.03 -16.54 -29.68
C SER A 41 26.18 -15.42 -28.64
N ALA A 42 27.01 -15.63 -27.62
CA ALA A 42 27.40 -14.62 -26.63
C ALA A 42 28.40 -13.60 -27.20
N PRO A 43 28.43 -12.38 -26.64
CA PRO A 43 29.63 -11.98 -25.92
C PRO A 43 29.32 -11.74 -24.43
N SER A 44 30.33 -12.05 -23.63
CA SER A 44 30.40 -11.87 -22.18
C SER A 44 30.01 -10.44 -21.79
N VAL A 45 28.96 -10.30 -20.96
CA VAL A 45 28.68 -9.05 -20.24
C VAL A 45 28.67 -9.36 -18.75
N THR A 46 29.60 -8.68 -18.09
CA THR A 46 29.83 -8.51 -16.67
C THR A 46 28.53 -8.47 -15.87
N VAL A 47 28.54 -9.13 -14.71
CA VAL A 47 27.53 -8.98 -13.66
C VAL A 47 27.70 -7.58 -13.07
N GLU A 48 27.20 -6.58 -13.77
CA GLU A 48 26.95 -5.26 -13.20
C GLU A 48 25.55 -5.27 -12.61
N GLU A 49 25.53 -5.17 -11.29
CA GLU A 49 24.62 -4.31 -10.53
C GLU A 49 23.16 -4.36 -11.00
N PHE A 50 22.30 -5.02 -10.20
CA PHE A 50 20.86 -4.77 -10.18
C PHE A 50 20.62 -3.32 -9.71
N ALA A 51 20.99 -2.37 -10.56
CA ALA A 51 20.52 -1.01 -10.50
C ALA A 51 19.01 -1.08 -10.58
N SER A 52 18.37 -0.64 -9.50
CA SER A 52 16.95 -0.32 -9.43
C SER A 52 16.53 0.34 -10.75
N SER A 53 15.81 -0.40 -11.58
CA SER A 53 15.06 0.22 -12.66
C SER A 53 13.83 0.88 -12.04
N ALA A 54 14.07 2.02 -11.38
CA ALA A 54 13.06 3.03 -11.18
C ALA A 54 12.75 3.60 -12.56
N GLY A 55 11.92 2.89 -13.33
CA GLY A 55 11.24 3.49 -14.46
C GLY A 55 10.52 4.75 -13.97
N PRO A 56 10.39 5.81 -14.79
CA PRO A 56 9.68 7.01 -14.38
C PRO A 56 8.26 6.60 -13.99
N VAL A 57 7.95 6.66 -12.70
CA VAL A 57 6.58 6.54 -12.20
C VAL A 57 5.77 7.58 -12.98
N ALA A 58 4.84 7.12 -13.82
CA ALA A 58 3.96 8.02 -14.55
C ALA A 58 3.30 8.91 -13.50
N SER A 59 3.58 10.22 -13.58
CA SER A 59 3.04 11.19 -12.63
C SER A 59 1.53 11.05 -12.63
N GLU A 60 0.96 10.62 -11.50
CA GLU A 60 -0.47 10.38 -11.37
C GLU A 60 -1.24 11.63 -11.82
N ALA A 61 -2.36 11.43 -12.53
CA ALA A 61 -3.17 12.54 -12.98
C ALA A 61 -3.73 13.30 -11.77
N ILE A 62 -3.40 14.59 -11.64
CA ILE A 62 -3.93 15.45 -10.60
C ILE A 62 -5.38 15.78 -10.96
N LEU A 63 -6.31 15.26 -10.18
CA LEU A 63 -7.75 15.47 -10.35
C LEU A 63 -8.20 16.63 -9.45
N ASP A 64 -8.86 17.62 -10.02
CA ASP A 64 -9.56 18.66 -9.28
C ASP A 64 -11.05 18.30 -9.18
N PHE A 65 -11.53 18.03 -7.96
CA PHE A 65 -12.91 17.61 -7.74
C PHE A 65 -13.80 18.81 -7.46
N VAL A 66 -14.77 19.04 -8.34
CA VAL A 66 -15.78 20.11 -8.20
C VAL A 66 -17.01 19.57 -7.47
N GLY A 67 -17.31 20.12 -6.28
CA GLY A 67 -18.43 19.69 -5.43
C GLY A 67 -17.96 19.15 -4.07
N SER A 68 -18.08 19.99 -3.04
CA SER A 68 -17.29 19.86 -1.81
C SER A 68 -17.91 18.93 -0.78
N ASN A 69 -17.61 17.63 -0.85
CA ASN A 69 -17.64 16.73 0.32
C ASN A 69 -16.29 16.08 0.62
N HIS A 70 -15.24 16.43 -0.13
CA HIS A 70 -13.90 15.84 -0.01
C HIS A 70 -12.87 16.78 0.64
N ILE A 71 -13.28 18.00 0.96
CA ILE A 71 -12.45 19.03 1.57
C ILE A 71 -13.20 19.58 2.78
N ARG A 72 -12.52 19.64 3.92
CA ARG A 72 -13.03 20.26 5.15
C ARG A 72 -12.03 21.27 5.66
N THR A 73 -12.53 22.43 6.04
CA THR A 73 -11.70 23.53 6.53
C THR A 73 -12.01 23.74 8.01
N VAL A 74 -10.96 23.70 8.84
CA VAL A 74 -11.05 23.91 10.29
C VAL A 74 -10.36 25.24 10.60
N GLN A 75 -11.10 26.18 11.19
CA GLN A 75 -10.52 27.42 11.70
C GLN A 75 -9.87 27.17 13.05
N LEU A 76 -8.64 27.65 13.22
CA LEU A 76 -7.88 27.48 14.45
C LEU A 76 -8.30 28.55 15.46
N ALA A 77 -8.55 28.13 16.70
CA ALA A 77 -8.72 29.05 17.82
C ALA A 77 -7.39 29.74 18.16
N HIS A 78 -6.28 28.97 18.13
CA HIS A 78 -4.93 29.45 18.43
C HIS A 78 -4.10 29.57 17.15
N LYS A 79 -4.22 30.72 16.51
CA LYS A 79 -3.43 31.08 15.32
C LYS A 79 -1.94 31.06 15.65
N PHE A 80 -1.15 30.40 14.82
CA PHE A 80 0.30 30.28 15.03
C PHE A 80 1.08 30.77 13.82
N ARG A 81 2.38 31.00 14.01
CA ARG A 81 3.30 31.29 12.91
C ARG A 81 4.15 30.07 12.61
N PHE A 82 4.15 29.62 11.36
CA PHE A 82 5.00 28.55 10.89
C PHE A 82 5.81 29.05 9.71
N ASN A 83 7.15 28.92 9.78
CA ASN A 83 8.07 29.46 8.77
C ASN A 83 7.87 30.96 8.45
N GLY A 84 7.38 31.74 9.43
CA GLY A 84 7.09 33.17 9.26
C GLY A 84 5.71 33.49 8.68
N GLU A 85 4.95 32.48 8.26
CA GLU A 85 3.58 32.64 7.75
C GLU A 85 2.56 32.45 8.88
N LEU A 86 1.51 33.29 8.89
CA LEU A 86 0.42 33.16 9.85
C LEU A 86 -0.54 32.08 9.37
N VAL A 87 -0.67 31.01 10.16
CA VAL A 87 -1.60 29.91 9.91
C VAL A 87 -2.82 30.12 10.80
N GLU A 88 -3.95 30.44 10.17
CA GLU A 88 -5.24 30.67 10.85
C GLU A 88 -6.24 29.55 10.60
N THR A 89 -5.99 28.72 9.59
CA THR A 89 -6.95 27.76 9.08
C THR A 89 -6.22 26.55 8.52
N VAL A 90 -6.69 25.36 8.87
CA VAL A 90 -6.17 24.09 8.35
C VAL A 90 -7.20 23.52 7.38
N THR A 91 -6.75 23.20 6.16
CA THR A 91 -7.60 22.56 5.16
C THR A 91 -7.24 21.08 5.08
N ILE A 92 -8.21 20.23 5.35
CA ILE A 92 -8.10 18.78 5.31
C ILE A 92 -8.71 18.30 4.00
N LYS A 93 -7.96 17.55 3.21
CA LYS A 93 -8.40 16.95 1.96
C LYS A 93 -8.43 15.43 2.08
N ARG A 94 -9.45 14.80 1.49
CA ARG A 94 -9.51 13.34 1.37
C ARG A 94 -8.44 12.87 0.38
N LEU A 95 -7.67 11.85 0.76
CA LEU A 95 -6.68 11.27 -0.14
C LEU A 95 -7.36 10.52 -1.28
N THR A 96 -6.84 10.70 -2.49
CA THR A 96 -7.20 9.88 -3.65
C THR A 96 -6.55 8.49 -3.54
N ILE A 97 -7.06 7.52 -4.29
CA ILE A 97 -6.49 6.15 -4.29
C ILE A 97 -5.02 6.15 -4.73
N GLY A 98 -4.63 7.02 -5.68
CA GLY A 98 -3.24 7.17 -6.11
C GLY A 98 -2.35 7.71 -4.99
N GLN A 99 -2.78 8.77 -4.30
CA GLN A 99 -2.05 9.29 -3.14
C GLN A 99 -1.90 8.27 -2.02
N VAL A 100 -2.91 7.43 -1.77
CA VAL A 100 -2.82 6.33 -0.81
C VAL A 100 -1.80 5.29 -1.27
N SER A 101 -1.84 4.88 -2.54
CA SER A 101 -0.89 3.92 -3.11
C SER A 101 0.55 4.44 -3.04
N THR A 102 0.76 5.69 -3.44
CA THR A 102 2.05 6.38 -3.35
C THR A 102 2.54 6.44 -1.91
N PHE A 103 1.68 6.82 -0.97
CA PHE A 103 2.05 6.87 0.45
C PHE A 103 2.47 5.50 1.01
N ILE A 104 1.73 4.44 0.67
CA ILE A 104 2.07 3.06 1.07
C ILE A 104 3.42 2.65 0.46
N GLN A 105 3.68 2.99 -0.79
CA GLN A 105 4.94 2.68 -1.46
C GLN A 105 6.12 3.44 -0.83
N GLU A 106 5.96 4.72 -0.53
CA GLU A 106 6.98 5.55 0.13
C GLU A 106 7.31 5.07 1.55
N HIS A 107 6.35 4.45 2.23
CA HIS A 107 6.49 3.92 3.58
C HIS A 107 6.56 2.39 3.62
N ALA A 108 6.80 1.71 2.50
CA ALA A 108 6.88 0.25 2.45
C ALA A 108 7.98 -0.30 3.39
N ASP A 109 9.09 0.44 3.53
CA ASP A 109 10.25 0.03 4.31
C ASP A 109 10.25 0.59 5.75
N LYS A 110 9.25 1.39 6.14
CA LYS A 110 9.25 2.12 7.42
C LYS A 110 7.87 2.09 8.08
N PRO A 111 7.80 1.88 9.41
CA PRO A 111 6.54 2.06 10.13
C PRO A 111 6.12 3.53 10.01
N PHE A 112 4.92 3.77 9.50
CA PHE A 112 4.28 5.08 9.51
C PHE A 112 3.23 5.15 10.62
N THR A 113 2.94 6.37 11.06
CA THR A 113 1.93 6.66 12.08
C THR A 113 0.72 7.34 11.44
N THR A 114 -0.41 7.37 12.15
CA THR A 114 -1.63 8.05 11.67
C THR A 114 -1.39 9.54 11.40
N PHE A 115 -0.48 10.17 12.16
CA PHE A 115 -0.09 11.56 11.93
C PHE A 115 0.66 11.78 10.61
N ASP A 116 1.35 10.76 10.09
CA ASP A 116 2.00 10.84 8.78
C ASP A 116 0.93 10.85 7.67
N VAL A 117 -0.16 10.10 7.85
CA VAL A 117 -1.32 10.17 6.93
C VAL A 117 -2.00 11.53 7.02
N TYR A 118 -2.22 12.05 8.24
CA TYR A 118 -2.78 13.40 8.43
C TYR A 118 -1.90 14.49 7.83
N ALA A 119 -0.58 14.29 7.83
CA ALA A 119 0.33 15.23 7.21
C ALA A 119 0.09 15.34 5.70
N VAL A 120 -0.10 14.21 5.02
CA VAL A 120 -0.45 14.21 3.58
C VAL A 120 -1.83 14.84 3.34
N MET A 121 -2.79 14.61 4.24
CA MET A 121 -4.16 15.14 4.12
C MET A 121 -4.25 16.66 4.32
N THR A 122 -3.43 17.21 5.21
CA THR A 122 -3.44 18.64 5.58
C THR A 122 -2.39 19.47 4.86
N GLY A 123 -1.35 18.82 4.32
CA GLY A 123 -0.15 19.47 3.82
C GLY A 123 0.76 20.05 4.91
N LEU A 124 0.45 19.81 6.19
CA LEU A 124 1.29 20.21 7.33
C LEU A 124 2.13 19.01 7.77
N SER A 125 3.33 19.23 8.30
CA SER A 125 4.14 18.11 8.79
C SER A 125 3.55 17.48 10.05
N ALA A 126 3.80 16.19 10.27
CA ALA A 126 3.36 15.50 11.49
C ALA A 126 3.86 16.20 12.78
N SER A 127 5.05 16.82 12.74
CA SER A 127 5.59 17.59 13.86
C SER A 127 4.79 18.87 14.15
N VAL A 128 4.27 19.53 13.12
CA VAL A 128 3.41 20.71 13.30
C VAL A 128 2.07 20.30 13.89
N LEU A 129 1.47 19.24 13.36
CA LEU A 129 0.19 18.72 13.86
C LEU A 129 0.26 18.30 15.34
N ARG A 130 1.37 17.68 15.76
CA ARG A 130 1.61 17.31 17.16
C ARG A 130 1.94 18.51 18.07
N GLY A 131 2.29 19.65 17.50
CA GLY A 131 2.58 20.89 18.22
C GLY A 131 1.38 21.82 18.38
N LEU A 132 0.23 21.47 17.80
CA LEU A 132 -1.02 22.22 17.99
C LEU A 132 -1.46 22.17 19.46
N ILE A 133 -2.13 23.23 19.93
CA ILE A 133 -2.78 23.23 21.24
C ILE A 133 -3.88 22.17 21.23
N ASP A 134 -4.04 21.48 22.37
CA ASP A 134 -4.96 20.35 22.59
C ASP A 134 -6.33 20.52 21.90
N GLU A 135 -7.00 21.65 22.14
CA GLU A 135 -8.32 21.98 21.58
C GLU A 135 -8.33 22.07 20.03
N ASP A 136 -7.30 22.66 19.42
CA ASP A 136 -7.17 22.71 17.95
C ASP A 136 -6.67 21.36 17.38
N GLY A 137 -5.81 20.67 18.11
CA GLY A 137 -5.27 19.36 17.76
C GLY A 137 -6.37 18.30 17.66
N ASP A 138 -7.26 18.26 18.65
CA ASP A 138 -8.41 17.35 18.68
C ASP A 138 -9.37 17.64 17.53
N LEU A 139 -9.69 18.91 17.27
CA LEU A 139 -10.57 19.30 16.17
C LEU A 139 -10.00 18.91 14.80
N VAL A 140 -8.70 19.12 14.58
CA VAL A 140 -8.04 18.78 13.32
C VAL A 140 -7.94 17.26 13.16
N THR A 141 -7.58 16.54 14.22
CA THR A 141 -7.43 15.08 14.17
C THR A 141 -8.75 14.35 14.03
N ASP A 142 -9.82 14.76 14.71
CA ASP A 142 -11.18 14.22 14.52
C ASP A 142 -11.67 14.44 13.08
N ALA A 143 -11.50 15.67 12.58
CA ALA A 143 -11.85 16.00 11.21
C ALA A 143 -11.03 15.16 10.21
N ALA A 144 -9.72 14.97 10.43
CA ALA A 144 -8.88 14.16 9.57
C ALA A 144 -9.22 12.66 9.66
N TYR A 145 -9.52 12.14 10.85
CA TYR A 145 -9.90 10.75 11.05
C TYR A 145 -11.17 10.38 10.26
N SER A 146 -12.15 11.28 10.21
CA SER A 146 -13.36 11.09 9.39
C SER A 146 -13.07 10.85 7.91
N PHE A 147 -12.00 11.47 7.38
CA PHE A 147 -11.58 11.34 5.99
C PHE A 147 -10.62 10.17 5.73
N LEU A 148 -10.11 9.49 6.77
CA LEU A 148 -9.20 8.36 6.58
C LEU A 148 -9.86 7.22 5.78
N PRO A 149 -9.19 6.73 4.72
CA PRO A 149 -9.56 5.48 4.07
C PRO A 149 -9.60 4.32 5.07
N LEU A 150 -10.57 3.41 4.92
CA LEU A 150 -10.75 2.30 5.85
C LEU A 150 -9.47 1.46 6.00
N ALA A 151 -8.73 1.25 4.91
CA ALA A 151 -7.48 0.50 4.88
C ALA A 151 -6.33 1.11 5.71
N LEU A 152 -6.41 2.40 6.07
CA LEU A 152 -5.39 3.10 6.86
C LEU A 152 -5.88 3.42 8.28
N ARG A 153 -7.09 2.98 8.64
CA ARG A 153 -7.60 3.18 10.00
C ARG A 153 -6.92 2.16 10.93
N PRO A 154 -6.42 2.60 12.09
CA PRO A 154 -5.73 1.71 13.03
C PRO A 154 -6.63 0.61 13.62
N ASP A 155 -7.96 0.76 13.54
CA ASP A 155 -8.95 -0.22 14.02
C ASP A 155 -9.50 -1.12 12.89
N ALA A 156 -8.98 -1.00 11.66
CA ALA A 156 -9.38 -1.89 10.58
C ALA A 156 -8.82 -3.29 10.85
N GLU A 157 -9.64 -4.16 11.43
CA GLU A 157 -9.40 -5.61 11.42
C GLU A 157 -8.97 -6.02 10.01
N PRO A 158 -7.87 -6.79 9.85
CA PRO A 158 -7.50 -7.27 8.54
C PRO A 158 -8.68 -8.10 8.04
N ALA A 159 -9.34 -7.63 6.98
CA ALA A 159 -10.40 -8.36 6.33
C ALA A 159 -9.81 -9.69 5.85
N ALA A 160 -10.00 -10.72 6.67
CA ALA A 160 -9.59 -12.08 6.38
C ALA A 160 -10.27 -12.50 5.08
N THR A 161 -9.46 -12.68 4.04
CA THR A 161 -9.84 -13.31 2.78
C THR A 161 -9.31 -14.73 2.79
#